data_AF-A0ABD2B6U1-F1
#
_entry.id   AF-A0ABD2B6U1-F1
#
_cell.length_a   1.000
_cell.length_b   1.000
_cell.length_c   1.000
_cell.angle_alpha   90.00
_cell.angle_beta   90.00
_cell.angle_gamma   90.00
#
_symmetry.space_group_name_H-M   'P 1'
#
loop_
_entity.id
_entity.type
_entity.pdbx_description
1 polymer ?
#
loop_
_entity_poly.entity_id
_entity_poly.type
_entity_poly.pdbx_seq_one_letter_code
_entity_poly.pdbx_strand_id
1 'polypeptide(L)'
;MEIENNKYFNSDKVLNDINKLFVSVQENEKKKINQNLHEVIDGILEKMKEDAFFKKVFQRKLFGGSFYKGTKISAPKEFDIDIIIKLPINYECINVRQF
;
A
#
# COMPACT_ATOMS: atom_id res chain seq x y z
N MET A 1 -6.68 46.86 -15.29
CA MET A 1 -7.51 45.63 -15.44
C MET A 1 -7.25 44.79 -14.21
N GLU A 2 -8.06 44.99 -13.18
CA GLU A 2 -8.06 44.12 -12.00
C GLU A 2 -8.79 42.84 -12.40
N ILE A 3 -8.12 41.70 -12.24
CA ILE A 3 -8.76 40.40 -12.42
C ILE A 3 -9.64 40.20 -11.18
N GLU A 4 -10.96 40.15 -11.36
CA GLU A 4 -11.94 39.78 -10.33
C GLU A 4 -11.71 38.34 -9.84
N ASN A 5 -10.69 38.13 -9.02
CA ASN A 5 -10.42 36.89 -8.33
C ASN A 5 -11.16 36.88 -6.99
N ASN A 6 -12.49 36.67 -6.96
CA ASN A 6 -13.16 36.09 -5.76
C ASN A 6 -14.68 35.94 -5.89
N LYS A 7 -15.16 34.89 -6.58
CA LYS A 7 -16.55 34.46 -6.37
C LYS A 7 -16.78 32.96 -6.47
N TYR A 8 -15.87 32.22 -7.11
CA TYR A 8 -16.08 30.83 -7.46
C TYR A 8 -15.37 29.80 -6.56
N PHE A 9 -14.64 30.23 -5.51
CA PHE A 9 -13.85 29.35 -4.63
C PHE A 9 -14.08 29.59 -3.13
N ASN A 10 -15.29 30.00 -2.72
CA ASN A 10 -15.54 30.35 -1.31
C ASN A 10 -15.64 29.14 -0.37
N SER A 11 -15.81 27.92 -0.89
CA SER A 11 -15.93 26.72 -0.04
C SER A 11 -15.77 25.41 -0.80
N ASP A 12 -14.90 24.53 -0.29
CA ASP A 12 -14.79 23.14 -0.74
C ASP A 12 -15.79 22.21 -0.05
N LYS A 13 -16.79 22.73 0.66
CA LYS A 13 -17.73 21.91 1.44
C LYS A 13 -18.42 20.85 0.57
N VAL A 14 -18.94 21.25 -0.59
CA VAL A 14 -19.63 20.33 -1.51
C VAL A 14 -18.67 19.25 -2.03
N LEU A 15 -17.44 19.62 -2.39
CA LEU A 15 -16.41 18.68 -2.83
C LEU A 15 -16.02 17.71 -1.71
N ASN A 16 -15.90 18.19 -0.48
CA ASN A 16 -15.61 17.37 0.70
C ASN A 16 -16.75 16.39 1.01
N ASP A 17 -18.00 16.83 0.89
CA ASP A 17 -19.17 15.98 1.10
C ASP A 17 -19.23 14.87 0.04
N ILE A 18 -19.01 15.21 -1.24
CA ILE A 18 -18.92 14.23 -2.33
C ILE A 18 -17.76 13.25 -2.07
N ASN A 19 -16.59 13.78 -1.69
CA ASN A 19 -15.43 12.96 -1.44
C ASN A 19 -15.68 11.95 -0.30
N LYS A 20 -16.26 12.39 0.82
CA LYS A 20 -16.54 11.53 1.97
C LYS A 20 -17.62 10.49 1.71
N LEU A 21 -18.65 10.84 0.93
CA LEU A 21 -19.81 9.97 0.73
C LEU A 21 -19.62 8.96 -0.40
N PHE A 22 -18.86 9.30 -1.44
CA PHE A 22 -18.83 8.51 -2.68
C PHE A 22 -17.43 8.13 -3.18
N VAL A 23 -16.40 8.91 -2.85
CA VAL A 23 -15.05 8.71 -3.44
C VAL A 23 -14.11 8.02 -2.47
N SER A 24 -14.10 8.44 -1.21
CA SER A 24 -13.24 7.91 -0.17
C SER A 24 -13.75 6.57 0.35
N VAL A 25 -12.83 5.62 0.56
CA VAL A 25 -13.12 4.40 1.31
C VAL A 25 -13.51 4.78 2.74
N GLN A 26 -14.60 4.24 3.26
CA GLN A 26 -15.05 4.54 4.63
C GLN A 26 -14.07 3.97 5.67
N GLU A 27 -13.89 4.67 6.79
CA GLU A 27 -12.86 4.34 7.77
C GLU A 27 -13.11 2.99 8.48
N ASN A 28 -14.39 2.69 8.77
CA ASN A 28 -14.83 1.39 9.28
C ASN A 28 -14.50 0.24 8.30
N GLU A 29 -14.72 0.46 7.00
CA GLU A 29 -14.39 -0.51 5.96
C GLU A 29 -12.89 -0.71 5.86
N LYS A 30 -12.08 0.36 5.86
CA LYS A 30 -10.61 0.26 5.86
C LYS A 30 -10.11 -0.60 7.02
N LYS A 31 -10.63 -0.38 8.23
CA LYS A 31 -10.22 -1.13 9.41
C LYS A 31 -10.52 -2.61 9.28
N LYS A 32 -11.75 -2.97 8.88
CA LYS A 32 -12.17 -4.36 8.70
C LYS A 32 -11.36 -5.06 7.60
N ILE A 33 -11.11 -4.35 6.50
CA ILE A 33 -10.38 -4.88 5.35
C ILE A 33 -8.91 -5.09 5.68
N ASN A 34 -8.29 -4.13 6.39
CA ASN A 34 -6.93 -4.31 6.91
C ASN A 34 -6.82 -5.55 7.80
N GLN A 35 -7.73 -5.72 8.77
CA GLN A 35 -7.72 -6.89 9.64
C GLN A 35 -7.77 -8.20 8.85
N ASN A 36 -8.72 -8.32 7.92
CA ASN A 36 -8.86 -9.51 7.08
C ASN A 36 -7.65 -9.74 6.19
N LEU A 37 -7.09 -8.68 5.58
CA LEU A 37 -5.92 -8.80 4.71
C LEU A 37 -4.70 -9.27 5.50
N HIS A 38 -4.47 -8.70 6.69
CA HIS A 38 -3.39 -9.14 7.56
C HIS A 38 -3.52 -10.62 7.93
N GLU A 39 -4.71 -11.07 8.32
CA GLU A 39 -4.96 -12.47 8.67
C GLU A 39 -4.69 -13.43 7.50
N VAL A 40 -5.18 -13.11 6.29
CA VAL A 40 -4.98 -13.94 5.10
C VAL A 40 -3.50 -13.99 4.71
N ILE A 41 -2.83 -12.84 4.66
CA ILE A 41 -1.42 -12.76 4.23
C ILE A 41 -0.50 -13.43 5.24
N ASP A 42 -0.81 -13.32 6.53
CA ASP A 42 -0.04 -14.00 7.58
C ASP A 42 -0.22 -15.51 7.49
N GLY A 43 -1.44 -16.00 7.25
CA GLY A 43 -1.68 -17.42 6.99
C GLY A 43 -0.87 -17.95 5.79
N ILE A 44 -0.85 -17.21 4.69
CA ILE A 44 -0.06 -17.57 3.49
C ILE A 44 1.44 -17.60 3.82
N LEU A 45 1.96 -16.56 4.51
CA LEU A 45 3.39 -16.48 4.83
C LEU A 45 3.83 -17.56 5.81
N GLU A 46 3.01 -17.94 6.78
CA GLU A 46 3.31 -19.08 7.66
C GLU A 46 3.43 -20.38 6.87
N LYS A 47 2.55 -20.61 5.88
CA LYS A 47 2.69 -21.75 4.96
C LYS A 47 3.94 -21.69 4.11
N MET A 48 4.30 -20.52 3.58
CA MET A 48 5.53 -20.36 2.82
C MET A 48 6.79 -20.59 3.68
N LYS A 49 6.75 -20.27 4.98
CA LYS A 49 7.85 -20.51 5.93
C LYS A 49 8.03 -21.99 6.31
N GLU A 50 7.13 -22.88 5.89
CA GLU A 50 7.38 -24.33 5.97
C GLU A 50 8.54 -24.73 5.04
N ASP A 51 8.79 -23.97 3.96
CA ASP A 51 9.97 -24.12 3.11
C ASP A 51 11.23 -23.53 3.78
N ALA A 52 12.28 -24.35 3.85
CA ALA A 52 13.52 -23.98 4.56
C ALA A 52 14.29 -22.84 3.86
N PHE A 53 14.24 -22.77 2.53
CA PHE A 53 14.91 -21.70 1.79
C PHE A 53 14.20 -20.37 1.99
N PHE A 54 12.88 -20.34 1.77
CA PHE A 54 12.05 -19.16 1.98
C PHE A 54 12.18 -18.63 3.41
N LYS A 55 12.08 -19.52 4.41
CA LYS A 55 12.26 -19.15 5.83
C LYS A 55 13.61 -18.48 6.11
N LYS A 56 14.67 -18.90 5.41
CA LYS A 56 16.02 -18.34 5.56
C LYS A 56 16.17 -16.97 4.88
N VAL A 57 15.53 -16.76 3.74
CA VAL A 57 15.67 -15.51 2.97
C VAL A 57 14.63 -14.45 3.33
N PHE A 58 13.43 -14.84 3.77
CA PHE A 58 12.37 -13.89 4.13
C PHE A 58 12.82 -12.93 5.24
N GLN A 59 12.55 -11.65 5.06
CA GLN A 59 12.86 -10.61 6.05
C GLN A 59 11.59 -10.02 6.65
N ARG A 60 10.70 -9.50 5.79
CA ARG A 60 9.45 -8.86 6.21
C ARG A 60 8.51 -8.68 5.03
N LYS A 61 7.22 -8.49 5.33
CA LYS A 61 6.22 -7.98 4.41
C LYS A 61 6.05 -6.47 4.60
N LEU A 62 5.73 -5.75 3.53
CA LEU A 62 5.30 -4.35 3.58
C LEU A 62 3.99 -4.23 2.81
N PHE A 63 3.10 -3.39 3.33
CA PHE A 63 1.84 -3.08 2.69
C PHE A 63 1.96 -1.75 1.97
N GLY A 64 1.65 -1.76 0.67
CA GLY A 64 1.90 -0.65 -0.21
C GLY A 64 0.67 -0.25 -1.03
N GLY A 65 0.92 0.45 -2.13
CA GLY A 65 -0.14 0.77 -3.06
C GLY A 65 -1.08 1.89 -2.64
N SER A 66 -2.04 2.15 -3.52
CA SER A 66 -3.00 3.26 -3.36
C SER A 66 -3.88 3.12 -2.12
N PHE A 67 -4.18 1.89 -1.69
CA PHE A 67 -4.98 1.65 -0.49
C PHE A 67 -4.27 2.14 0.78
N TYR A 68 -3.03 1.70 0.99
CA TYR A 68 -2.23 2.09 2.16
C TYR A 68 -1.73 3.54 2.09
N LYS A 69 -1.61 4.12 0.88
CA LYS A 69 -1.31 5.55 0.68
C LYS A 69 -2.54 6.46 0.85
N GLY A 70 -3.73 5.90 1.05
CA GLY A 70 -4.97 6.68 1.19
C GLY A 70 -5.45 7.34 -0.11
N THR A 71 -4.94 6.90 -1.26
CA THR A 71 -5.30 7.43 -2.59
C THR A 71 -6.23 6.50 -3.37
N LYS A 72 -6.58 5.34 -2.83
CA LYS A 72 -7.58 4.43 -3.44
C LYS A 72 -8.96 5.08 -3.38
N ILE A 73 -9.61 5.15 -4.54
CA ILE A 73 -10.98 5.64 -4.67
C ILE A 73 -11.96 4.46 -4.73
N SER A 74 -13.20 4.70 -4.31
CA SER A 74 -14.32 3.74 -4.31
C SER A 74 -14.08 2.51 -3.42
N ALA A 75 -13.98 1.32 -4.00
CA ALA A 75 -13.85 0.06 -3.27
C ALA A 75 -12.41 -0.49 -3.30
N PRO A 76 -11.85 -0.90 -2.15
CA PRO A 76 -10.53 -1.53 -2.06
C PRO A 76 -10.61 -3.00 -2.50
N LYS A 77 -10.64 -3.21 -3.81
CA LYS A 77 -10.73 -4.54 -4.45
C LYS A 77 -9.37 -5.20 -4.73
N GLU A 78 -8.28 -4.50 -4.45
CA GLU A 78 -6.92 -4.88 -4.81
C GLU A 78 -5.95 -4.29 -3.79
N PHE A 79 -4.90 -5.03 -3.47
CA PHE A 79 -3.89 -4.69 -2.48
C PHE A 79 -2.50 -5.04 -2.97
N ASP A 80 -1.56 -4.11 -2.82
CA ASP A 80 -0.14 -4.31 -3.14
C ASP A 80 0.61 -4.73 -1.88
N ILE A 81 1.37 -5.82 -1.97
CA ILE A 81 2.15 -6.38 -0.86
C ILE A 81 3.55 -6.70 -1.35
N ASP A 82 4.53 -6.08 -0.72
CA ASP A 82 5.94 -6.33 -1.02
C ASP A 82 6.49 -7.36 -0.03
N ILE A 83 7.09 -8.43 -0.56
CA ILE A 83 7.82 -9.41 0.23
C ILE A 83 9.31 -9.14 0.09
N ILE A 84 9.93 -8.67 1.19
CA ILE A 84 11.36 -8.38 1.22
C ILE A 84 12.11 -9.67 1.55
N ILE A 85 13.01 -10.05 0.64
CA ILE A 85 13.91 -11.21 0.80
C ILE A 85 15.38 -10.76 0.84
N LYS A 86 16.20 -11.51 1.56
CA LYS A 86 17.65 -11.41 1.53
C LYS A 86 18.18 -12.37 0.47
N LEU A 87 18.77 -11.82 -0.58
CA LEU A 87 19.38 -12.64 -1.62
C LEU A 87 20.59 -13.40 -1.05
N PRO A 88 20.73 -14.71 -1.30
CA PRO A 88 21.85 -15.51 -0.84
C PRO A 88 23.08 -15.31 -1.75
N ILE A 89 23.60 -14.08 -1.79
CA ILE A 89 24.72 -13.74 -2.66
C ILE A 89 26.03 -14.04 -1.96
N ASN A 90 26.95 -14.74 -2.64
CA ASN A 90 28.35 -14.76 -2.25
C ASN A 90 29.04 -13.51 -2.79
N TYR A 91 29.30 -12.54 -1.91
CA TYR A 91 29.94 -11.28 -2.28
C TYR A 91 31.38 -11.45 -2.79
N GLU A 92 32.08 -12.52 -2.40
CA GLU A 92 33.43 -12.83 -2.89
C GLU A 92 33.44 -13.15 -4.40
N CYS A 93 32.30 -13.55 -4.96
CA CYS A 93 32.15 -13.85 -6.38
C CYS A 93 31.62 -12.66 -7.20
N ILE A 94 31.39 -11.50 -6.58
CA ILE A 94 30.88 -10.32 -7.28
C ILE A 94 32.05 -9.48 -7.81
N ASN A 95 32.17 -9.40 -9.13
CA ASN A 95 33.05 -8.44 -9.78
C ASN A 95 32.26 -7.17 -10.12
N VAL A 96 32.52 -6.08 -9.39
CA VAL A 96 31.96 -4.76 -9.72
C VAL A 96 32.92 -4.07 -10.69
N ARG A 97 32.48 -3.83 -11.93
CA ARG A 97 33.24 -2.98 -12.87
C ARG A 97 33.04 -1.51 -12.47
N GLN A 98 34.13 -0.81 -12.21
CA GLN A 98 34.11 0.64 -12.10
C GLN A 98 34.02 1.25 -13.51
N PHE A 99 33.15 2.24 -13.68
CA PHE A 99 33.02 3.04 -14.90
C PHE A 99 33.93 4.26 -14.84
#